data_AF-A0A961JKW4-F1
#
_entry.id   AF-A0A961JKW4-F1
#
_cell.length_a   1.000
_cell.length_b   1.000
_cell.length_c   1.000
_cell.angle_alpha   90.00
_cell.angle_beta   90.00
_cell.angle_gamma   90.00
#
_symmetry.space_group_name_H-M   'P 1'
#
loop_
_entity.id
_entity.type
_entity.pdbx_description
1 polymer ?
#
loop_
_entity_poly.entity_id
_entity_poly.type
_entity_poly.pdbx_seq_one_letter_code
_entity_poly.pdbx_strand_id
1 'polypeptide(L)' 'MPAPDEITREQMLRHIGTPQVPVSVNVSVGPDFAGDPFQIAASLRHLRNEGLSDAHYRWARDGHDWPAGRAQ' A
#
# COMPACT_ATOMS: atom_id res chain seq x y z
N MET A 1 10.28 -6.74 -15.68
CA MET A 1 10.92 -5.46 -15.34
C MET A 1 9.86 -4.66 -14.60
N PRO A 2 10.14 -4.12 -13.40
CA PRO A 2 9.19 -3.27 -12.69
C PRO A 2 8.81 -2.07 -13.56
N ALA A 3 7.64 -1.49 -13.31
CA ALA A 3 7.29 -0.20 -13.91
C ALA A 3 8.35 0.87 -13.56
N PRO A 4 8.45 1.99 -14.30
CA PRO A 4 9.43 3.04 -14.03
C PRO A 4 9.38 3.61 -12.59
N ASP A 5 8.22 3.51 -11.95
CA ASP A 5 7.89 3.96 -10.60
C ASP A 5 7.81 2.82 -9.57
N GLU A 6 8.27 1.61 -9.94
CA GLU A 6 8.27 0.43 -9.08
C GLU A 6 9.70 -0.09 -8.86
N ILE A 7 9.93 -0.67 -7.69
CA ILE A 7 11.19 -1.35 -7.34
C ILE A 7 10.90 -2.80 -6.94
N THR A 8 11.84 -3.70 -7.19
CA THR A 8 11.69 -5.09 -6.71
C THR A 8 11.97 -5.19 -5.21
N ARG A 9 11.51 -6.29 -4.61
CA ARG A 9 11.80 -6.62 -3.20
C ARG A 9 13.31 -6.65 -2.92
N GLU A 10 14.09 -7.25 -3.80
CA GLU A 10 15.55 -7.37 -3.65
C GLU A 10 16.23 -6.00 -3.71
N GLN A 11 15.76 -5.09 -4.57
CA GLN A 11 16.27 -3.72 -4.65
C GLN A 11 15.93 -2.95 -3.37
N MET A 12 14.68 -3.05 -2.91
CA MET A 12 14.23 -2.43 -1.66
C MET A 12 15.04 -2.91 -0.44
N LEU A 13 15.24 -4.22 -0.29
CA LEU A 13 15.97 -4.82 0.83
C LEU A 13 17.42 -4.31 0.95
N ARG A 14 18.05 -3.93 -0.16
CA ARG A 14 19.42 -3.36 -0.17
C ARG A 14 19.47 -1.93 0.39
N HIS A 15 18.36 -1.20 0.35
CA HIS A 15 18.31 0.17 0.84
C HIS A 15 17.97 0.25 2.33
N ILE A 16 17.23 -0.73 2.88
CA ILE A 16 16.81 -0.73 4.29
C ILE A 16 18.04 -0.67 5.21
N GLY A 17 18.01 0.23 6.20
CA GLY A 17 19.09 0.42 7.16
C GLY A 17 20.27 1.24 6.66
N THR A 18 20.23 1.72 5.41
CA THR A 18 21.24 2.64 4.87
C THR A 18 20.78 4.10 5.01
N PRO A 19 21.70 5.07 5.11
CA PRO A 19 21.35 6.49 5.08
C PRO A 19 20.67 6.95 3.78
N GLN A 20 20.77 6.15 2.72
CA GLN A 20 20.16 6.43 1.42
C GLN A 20 18.79 5.76 1.26
N VAL A 21 18.23 5.19 2.32
CA VAL A 21 16.89 4.61 2.25
C VAL A 21 15.88 5.72 1.95
N PRO A 22 15.08 5.62 0.87
CA PRO A 22 13.95 6.51 0.69
C PRO A 22 12.94 6.29 1.81
N VAL A 23 12.17 7.32 2.14
CA VAL A 23 11.11 7.21 3.14
C VAL A 23 10.13 6.12 2.71
N SER A 24 10.10 5.02 3.47
CA SER A 24 9.20 3.91 3.24
C SER A 24 7.89 4.16 3.98
N VAL A 25 6.76 3.94 3.30
CA VAL A 25 5.43 4.22 3.86
C VAL A 25 4.55 2.97 3.74
N ASN A 26 4.08 2.46 4.87
CA ASN A 26 3.10 1.39 4.92
C ASN A 26 1.68 2.00 4.83
N VAL A 27 0.99 1.68 3.73
CA VAL A 27 -0.37 2.15 3.41
C VAL A 27 -1.45 1.08 3.59
N SER A 28 -1.12 -0.05 4.24
CA SER A 28 -2.06 -1.15 4.51
C SER A 28 -3.20 -0.66 5.41
N VAL A 29 -4.36 -1.31 5.34
CA VAL A 29 -5.49 -0.97 6.23
C VAL A 29 -5.20 -1.36 7.68
N GLY A 30 -6.02 -0.88 8.62
CA GLY A 30 -5.85 -1.13 10.06
C GLY A 30 -5.72 -2.61 10.43
N PRO A 31 -6.68 -3.48 10.02
CA PRO A 31 -6.65 -4.90 10.35
C PRO A 31 -5.41 -5.63 9.83
N ASP A 32 -5.00 -5.37 8.59
CA ASP A 32 -3.82 -6.02 7.99
C ASP A 32 -2.54 -5.65 8.75
N PHE A 33 -2.40 -4.39 9.15
CA PHE A 33 -1.25 -3.94 9.93
C PHE A 33 -1.23 -4.52 11.34
N ALA A 34 -2.40 -4.60 12.00
CA ALA A 34 -2.51 -5.17 13.34
C ALA A 34 -2.30 -6.69 13.35
N GLY A 35 -2.67 -7.37 12.26
CA GLY A 35 -2.55 -8.82 12.10
C GLY A 35 -1.20 -9.30 11.55
N ASP A 36 -0.38 -8.41 10.99
CA ASP A 36 0.90 -8.76 10.38
C ASP A 36 2.06 -8.66 11.39
N PRO A 37 2.64 -9.80 11.82
CA PRO A 37 3.74 -9.81 12.77
C PRO A 37 5.08 -9.33 12.16
N PHE A 38 5.16 -9.12 10.84
CA PHE A 38 6.39 -8.80 10.13
C PHE A 38 6.31 -7.43 9.43
N GLN A 39 6.45 -6.37 10.23
CA GLN A 39 6.53 -5.01 9.70
C GLN A 39 7.91 -4.70 9.11
N ILE A 40 7.92 -3.96 7.99
CA ILE A 40 9.15 -3.46 7.36
C ILE A 40 9.84 -2.46 8.29
N ALA A 41 11.13 -2.68 8.56
CA ALA A 41 11.93 -1.81 9.41
C ALA A 41 11.97 -0.36 8.87
N ALA A 42 11.85 0.61 9.77
CA ALA A 42 11.84 2.05 9.47
C ALA A 42 10.69 2.52 8.55
N SER A 43 9.69 1.69 8.28
CA SER A 43 8.50 2.10 7.54
C SER A 43 7.60 2.99 8.40
N LEU A 44 7.20 4.14 7.87
CA LEU A 44 6.24 5.03 8.49
C LEU A 44 4.82 4.52 8.24
N ARG A 45 4.02 4.47 9.30
CA ARG A 45 2.60 4.12 9.17
C ARG A 45 1.82 5.32 8.61
N HIS A 46 1.20 5.13 7.46
CA HIS A 46 0.23 6.09 6.92
C HIS A 46 -1.18 5.57 7.16
N LEU A 47 -1.91 6.24 8.07
CA LEU A 47 -3.28 5.87 8.38
C LEU A 47 -4.17 6.20 7.18
N ARG A 48 -4.62 5.15 6.50
CA ARG A 48 -5.60 5.26 5.43
C ARG A 48 -6.98 5.50 6.06
N ASN A 49 -7.76 6.45 5.52
CA ASN A 49 -9.13 6.67 5.99
C ASN A 49 -9.96 5.39 5.79
N GLU A 50 -10.36 4.79 6.92
CA GLU A 50 -10.97 3.47 6.99
C GLU A 50 -12.32 3.43 6.27
N GLY A 51 -13.12 4.49 6.38
CA GLY A 51 -14.47 4.54 5.79
C GLY A 51 -14.47 4.53 4.26
N LEU A 52 -13.52 5.23 3.63
CA LEU A 52 -13.36 5.21 2.17
C LEU A 52 -12.74 3.91 1.68
N SER A 53 -11.84 3.33 2.46
CA SER A 53 -11.12 2.11 2.11
C SER A 53 -12.00 0.87 2.19
N ASP A 54 -12.80 0.76 3.24
CA ASP A 54 -13.76 -0.33 3.42
C ASP A 54 -14.85 -0.29 2.34
N ALA A 55 -15.36 0.89 1.99
CA ALA A 55 -16.28 1.07 0.88
C ALA A 55 -15.67 0.62 -0.45
N HIS A 56 -14.43 1.04 -0.74
CA HIS A 56 -13.70 0.63 -1.95
C HIS A 56 -13.40 -0.88 -1.97
N TYR A 57 -13.00 -1.45 -0.84
CA TYR A 57 -12.72 -2.89 -0.71
C TYR A 57 -13.96 -3.75 -0.91
N ARG A 58 -15.10 -3.36 -0.32
CA ARG A 58 -16.38 -4.04 -0.52
C ARG A 58 -16.80 -3.95 -1.99
N TRP A 59 -16.77 -2.75 -2.56
CA TRP A 59 -17.06 -2.52 -3.96
C TRP A 59 -16.19 -3.38 -4.91
N ALA A 60 -14.88 -3.46 -4.67
CA ALA A 60 -13.94 -4.25 -5.48
C ALA A 60 -14.10 -5.76 -5.28
N ARG A 61 -14.39 -6.21 -4.05
CA ARG A 61 -14.65 -7.63 -3.75
C ARG A 61 -15.92 -8.14 -4.41
N ASP A 62 -16.96 -7.30 -4.41
CA ASP A 62 -18.29 -7.65 -4.90
C ASP A 62 -18.39 -7.55 -6.44
N GLY A 63 -17.28 -7.21 -7.11
CA GLY A 63 -17.17 -7.25 -8.59
C GLY A 63 -17.98 -6.16 -9.30
N HIS A 64 -18.28 -5.05 -8.62
CA HIS A 64 -18.98 -3.93 -9.24
C HIS A 64 -18.08 -3.19 -10.24
N ASP A 65 -18.68 -2.55 -11.24
CA ASP A 65 -17.98 -1.76 -12.26
C ASP A 65 -17.70 -0.33 -11.76
N TRP A 66 -16.52 0.21 -12.07
CA TRP A 66 -16.02 1.42 -11.40
C TRP A 66 -16.77 2.65 -11.94
N PRO A 67 -17.37 3.50 -11.09
CA PRO A 67 -18.21 4.59 -11.56
C PRO A 67 -17.46 5.67 -12.35
N ALA A 68 -16.12 5.71 -12.36
CA ALA A 68 -15.38 6.69 -13.17
C ALA A 68 -15.40 6.41 -14.69
N GLY A 69 -16.16 5.42 -15.16
CA GLY A 69 -16.43 5.16 -16.57
C GLY A 69 -17.63 5.92 -17.18
N ARG A 70 -18.29 6.84 -16.46
CA ARG A 70 -19.30 7.73 -17.05
C ARG A 70 -18.83 9.18 -17.07
N ALA A 71 -17.91 9.47 -17.99
CA ALA A 71 -17.93 10.78 -18.65
C ALA A 71 -19.19 10.82 -19.52
N GLN A 72 -19.89 11.95 -19.47
CA GLN A 72 -21.12 12.25 -20.23
C GLN A 72 -20.90 12.13 -21.74
#